data_AF-A0A8J7ERV5-F1
#
_entry.id   AF-A0A8J7ERV5-F1
#
_cell.length_a   1.000
_cell.length_b   1.000
_cell.length_c   1.000
_cell.angle_alpha   90.00
_cell.angle_beta   90.00
_cell.angle_gamma   90.00
#
_symmetry.space_group_name_H-M   'P 1'
#
loop_
_entity.id
_entity.type
_entity.pdbx_description
1 polymer ?
#
loop_
_entity_poly.entity_id
_entity_poly.type
_entity_poly.pdbx_seq_one_letter_code
_entity_poly.pdbx_strand_id
1 'polypeptide(L)'
;MDKGYGLLGDDEVLYVNFGRILMANPTFKVSELLDALAQLVSEREVDWSEETEGWFGDGLECEALRVGNQGWQRGKVRIRLEFCPAEDKPKLLKNPVSQREEPYQREVVRPREEPYPRDEPYSREDTYRRSNREEIYPNRGDFYGDIEEDY
;
A
#
# COMPACT_ATOMS: atom_id res chain seq x y z
N MET A 1 26.55 23.61 -1.67
CA MET A 1 26.44 22.41 -2.51
C MET A 1 25.19 21.69 -2.03
N ASP A 2 24.08 21.88 -2.73
CA ASP A 2 22.84 21.17 -2.43
C ASP A 2 23.04 19.71 -2.76
N LYS A 3 22.90 18.86 -1.75
CA LYS A 3 23.18 17.42 -1.81
C LYS A 3 22.03 16.64 -2.49
N GLY A 4 21.45 17.18 -3.56
CA GLY A 4 20.36 16.52 -4.30
C GLY A 4 19.04 16.37 -3.53
N TYR A 5 18.83 17.16 -2.48
CA TYR A 5 17.59 17.17 -1.73
C TYR A 5 16.51 17.95 -2.48
N GLY A 6 15.34 17.34 -2.64
CA GLY A 6 14.13 17.96 -3.18
C GLY A 6 13.04 18.06 -2.13
N LEU A 7 12.26 19.14 -2.17
CA LEU A 7 11.10 19.32 -1.30
C LEU A 7 10.06 18.23 -1.58
N LEU A 8 9.55 17.62 -0.52
CA LEU A 8 8.42 16.71 -0.61
C LEU A 8 7.09 17.47 -0.55
N GLY A 9 6.11 16.98 -1.29
CA GLY A 9 4.71 17.39 -1.23
C GLY A 9 3.93 16.65 -0.14
N ASP A 10 2.77 17.20 0.21
CA ASP A 10 2.00 16.78 1.39
C ASP A 10 1.38 15.39 1.20
N ASP A 11 1.02 15.05 -0.06
CA ASP A 11 0.48 13.75 -0.45
C ASP A 11 1.53 12.66 -0.67
N GLU A 12 2.81 13.00 -0.63
CA GLU A 12 3.87 12.01 -0.80
C GLU A 12 4.00 11.12 0.43
N VAL A 13 4.45 9.89 0.20
CA VAL A 13 4.49 8.84 1.22
C VAL A 13 5.94 8.47 1.50
N LEU A 14 6.28 8.38 2.78
CA LEU A 14 7.56 7.95 3.26
C LEU A 14 7.45 6.58 3.91
N TYR A 15 8.48 5.76 3.70
CA TYR A 15 8.69 4.53 4.43
C TYR A 15 9.98 4.64 5.26
N VAL A 16 9.87 4.46 6.57
CA VAL A 16 10.97 4.54 7.53
C VAL A 16 10.95 3.32 8.45
N ASN A 17 11.89 2.39 8.23
CA ASN A 17 11.92 1.11 8.92
C ASN A 17 12.32 1.24 10.41
N PHE A 18 13.30 2.10 10.72
CA PHE A 18 13.82 2.33 12.07
C PHE A 18 14.08 3.81 12.32
N GLY A 19 14.12 4.22 13.60
CA GLY A 19 14.36 5.62 13.98
C GLY A 19 13.20 6.56 13.66
N ARG A 20 11.98 6.03 13.56
CA ARG A 20 10.77 6.82 13.36
C ARG A 20 10.61 7.84 14.46
N ILE A 21 10.22 9.05 14.08
CA ILE A 21 9.79 10.12 14.97
C ILE A 21 8.30 10.33 14.77
N LEU A 22 7.56 10.48 15.88
CA LEU A 22 6.11 10.74 15.96
C LEU A 22 5.18 9.62 15.41
N MET A 23 5.52 9.02 14.27
CA MET A 23 4.69 8.05 13.56
C MET A 23 4.87 6.64 14.11
N ALA A 24 3.77 5.98 14.47
CA ALA A 24 3.77 4.58 14.88
C ALA A 24 4.04 3.65 13.68
N ASN A 25 3.39 3.92 12.55
CA ASN A 25 3.47 3.10 11.34
C ASN A 25 4.76 3.36 10.57
N PRO A 26 5.33 2.31 9.91
CA PRO A 26 6.52 2.45 9.08
C PRO A 26 6.27 3.25 7.80
N THR A 27 5.03 3.30 7.32
CA THR A 27 4.63 4.04 6.12
C THR A 27 3.64 5.11 6.53
N PHE A 28 3.87 6.36 6.13
CA PHE A 28 3.03 7.50 6.47
C PHE A 28 3.16 8.60 5.42
N LYS A 29 2.14 9.45 5.32
CA LYS A 29 2.18 10.64 4.45
C LYS A 29 3.00 11.76 5.06
N VAL A 30 3.52 12.63 4.21
CA VAL A 30 4.20 13.86 4.64
C VAL A 30 3.26 14.75 5.46
N SER A 31 2.01 14.92 5.01
CA SER A 31 1.00 15.69 5.77
C SER A 31 0.78 15.13 7.17
N GLU A 32 0.66 13.79 7.31
CA GLU A 32 0.45 13.14 8.61
C GLU A 32 1.60 13.40 9.58
N LEU A 33 2.85 13.44 9.10
CA LEU A 33 3.99 13.77 9.94
C LEU A 33 3.98 15.25 10.35
N LEU A 34 3.67 16.15 9.42
CA LEU A 34 3.61 17.60 9.68
C LEU A 34 2.49 17.92 10.67
N ASP A 35 1.32 17.31 10.51
CA ASP A 35 0.17 17.46 11.41
C ASP A 35 0.50 16.96 12.82
N ALA A 36 1.14 15.80 12.93
CA ALA A 36 1.56 15.27 14.23
C ALA A 36 2.65 16.13 14.89
N LEU A 37 3.54 16.74 14.09
CA LEU A 37 4.53 17.67 14.60
C LEU A 37 3.87 18.96 15.08
N ALA A 38 2.91 19.50 14.32
CA ALA A 38 2.12 20.67 14.70
C ALA A 38 1.41 20.41 16.04
N GLN A 39 0.67 19.29 16.14
CA GLN A 39 -0.03 18.89 17.35
C GLN A 39 0.91 18.77 18.56
N LEU A 40 2.09 18.16 18.38
CA LEU A 40 3.07 18.05 19.47
C LEU A 40 3.58 19.42 19.94
N VAL A 41 3.74 20.39 19.03
CA VAL A 41 4.14 21.75 19.38
C VAL A 41 2.99 22.46 20.08
N SER A 42 1.75 22.34 19.59
CA SER A 42 0.54 22.91 20.20
C SER A 42 0.32 22.42 21.63
N GLU A 43 0.61 21.16 21.92
CA GLU A 43 0.47 20.61 23.28
C GLU A 43 1.50 21.16 24.27
N ARG A 44 2.65 21.64 23.77
CA ARG A 44 3.74 22.17 24.59
C ARG A 44 3.65 23.68 24.79
N GLU A 45 3.07 24.40 23.84
CA GLU A 45 2.98 25.86 23.88
C GLU A 45 1.53 26.32 24.09
N VAL A 46 1.32 27.13 25.12
CA VAL A 46 0.00 27.66 25.51
C VAL A 46 -0.57 28.63 24.46
N ASP A 47 0.31 29.21 23.62
CA ASP A 47 -0.03 30.29 22.70
C ASP A 47 -0.12 29.83 21.22
N TRP A 48 -0.34 28.53 20.98
CA TRP A 48 -0.57 28.04 19.62
C TRP A 48 -1.84 28.69 19.02
N SER A 49 -1.63 29.51 18.01
CA SER A 49 -2.64 30.32 17.33
C SER A 49 -2.64 30.09 15.82
N GLU A 50 -3.64 30.63 15.13
CA GLU A 50 -3.69 30.65 13.65
C GLU A 50 -2.43 31.29 13.04
N GLU A 51 -1.80 32.25 13.73
CA GLU A 51 -0.53 32.83 13.28
C GLU A 51 0.58 31.77 13.31
N THR A 52 0.67 30.94 14.37
CA THR A 52 1.68 29.87 14.44
C THR A 52 1.43 28.72 13.47
N GLU A 53 0.20 28.53 12.99
CA GLU A 53 -0.12 27.52 11.96
C GLU A 53 0.61 27.80 10.64
N GLY A 54 0.99 29.06 10.37
CA GLY A 54 1.76 29.45 9.20
C GLY A 54 3.11 28.73 9.06
N TRP A 55 3.67 28.16 10.13
CA TRP A 55 4.86 27.30 10.06
C TRP A 55 4.65 26.08 9.16
N PHE A 56 3.43 25.56 9.07
CA PHE A 56 3.08 24.34 8.33
C PHE A 56 2.31 24.60 7.04
N GLY A 57 1.79 25.82 6.84
CA GLY A 57 1.10 26.25 5.61
C GLY A 57 1.96 27.09 4.66
N ASP A 58 1.47 28.29 4.33
CA ASP A 58 2.06 29.21 3.34
C ASP A 58 3.33 29.94 3.84
N GLY A 59 3.68 29.78 5.11
CA GLY A 59 4.83 30.41 5.75
C GLY A 59 4.51 31.71 6.49
N LEU A 60 5.27 31.92 7.55
CA LEU A 60 5.19 33.06 8.44
C LEU A 60 6.07 34.21 7.98
N GLU A 61 5.51 35.43 7.98
CA GLU A 61 6.25 36.65 7.73
C GLU A 61 7.37 36.81 8.77
N CYS A 62 8.61 36.96 8.30
CA CYS A 62 9.77 37.09 9.17
C CYS A 62 10.85 37.96 8.52
N GLU A 63 11.83 38.34 9.33
CA GLU A 63 13.08 38.95 8.86
C GLU A 63 14.25 38.02 9.15
N ALA A 64 15.10 37.80 8.14
CA ALA A 64 16.30 36.98 8.26
C ALA A 64 17.56 37.82 8.06
N LEU A 65 18.49 37.73 9.01
CA LEU A 65 19.83 38.30 8.89
C LEU A 65 20.79 37.21 8.42
N ARG A 66 21.25 37.29 7.16
CA ARG A 66 22.17 36.31 6.57
C ARG A 66 23.61 36.80 6.65
N VAL A 67 24.53 35.90 6.98
CA VAL A 67 25.97 36.17 6.93
C VAL A 67 26.35 36.58 5.51
N GLY A 68 26.97 37.75 5.36
CA GLY A 68 27.35 38.31 4.05
C GLY A 68 26.37 39.34 3.47
N ASN A 69 25.19 39.52 4.07
CA ASN A 69 24.24 40.55 3.64
C ASN A 69 24.33 41.80 4.53
N GLN A 70 24.08 42.97 3.95
CA GLN A 70 24.08 44.26 4.66
C GLN A 70 22.73 44.54 5.32
N GLY A 71 22.26 43.63 6.20
CA GLY A 71 21.10 43.86 7.05
C GLY A 71 19.99 42.80 6.97
N TRP A 72 18.90 43.09 7.69
CA TRP A 72 17.70 42.25 7.78
C TRP A 72 16.94 42.20 6.45
N GLN A 73 16.49 41.01 6.07
CA GLN A 73 15.68 40.79 4.88
C GLN A 73 14.32 40.23 5.26
N ARG A 74 13.27 40.96 4.88
CA ARG A 74 11.89 40.49 4.99
C ARG A 74 11.64 39.33 4.04
N GLY A 75 10.87 38.35 4.49
CA GLY A 75 10.48 37.17 3.74
C GLY A 75 9.53 36.29 4.54
N LYS A 76 9.45 35.01 4.16
CA LYS A 76 8.64 34.01 4.86
C LYS A 76 9.46 32.80 5.29
N VAL A 77 9.06 32.17 6.38
CA VAL A 77 9.65 30.92 6.88
C VAL A 77 8.56 29.85 7.08
N ARG A 78 8.86 28.60 6.72
CA ARG A 78 8.00 27.43 6.93
C ARG A 78 8.82 26.15 7.10
N ILE A 79 8.21 25.12 7.65
CA ILE A 79 8.76 23.77 7.80
C ILE A 79 8.31 22.93 6.62
N ARG A 80 9.26 22.25 5.98
CA ARG A 80 9.03 21.29 4.89
C ARG A 80 9.98 20.11 5.06
N LEU A 81 9.63 18.98 4.48
CA LEU A 81 10.52 17.83 4.41
C LEU A 81 11.26 17.81 3.07
N GLU A 82 12.49 17.34 3.10
CA GLU A 82 13.31 17.15 1.91
C GLU A 82 13.75 15.69 1.80
N PHE A 83 13.81 15.20 0.56
CA PHE A 83 14.24 13.86 0.23
C PHE A 83 15.35 13.87 -0.80
N CYS A 84 16.39 13.08 -0.57
CA CYS A 84 17.46 12.85 -1.51
C CYS A 84 17.40 11.38 -1.96
N PRO A 85 17.03 11.10 -3.23
CA PRO A 85 17.05 9.74 -3.75
C PRO A 85 18.49 9.23 -3.83
N ALA A 86 18.69 7.95 -3.50
CA ALA A 86 19.98 7.30 -3.70
C ALA A 86 20.35 7.31 -5.19
N GLU A 87 21.63 7.57 -5.50
CA GLU A 87 22.16 7.49 -6.86
C GLU A 87 22.32 6.03 -7.30
N ASP A 88 21.22 5.33 -7.57
CA ASP A 88 21.28 4.01 -8.19
C ASP A 88 20.29 3.92 -9.35
N LYS A 89 20.77 4.29 -10.53
CA LYS A 89 20.21 3.74 -11.77
C LYS A 89 20.65 2.28 -11.80
N PRO A 90 19.78 1.27 -11.60
CA PRO A 90 20.13 -0.06 -12.06
C PRO A 90 20.39 0.08 -13.55
N LYS A 91 21.64 -0.11 -13.98
CA LYS A 91 21.96 -0.36 -15.38
C LYS A 91 21.18 -1.62 -15.70
N LEU A 92 19.99 -1.48 -16.27
CA LEU A 92 19.33 -2.58 -16.94
C LEU A 92 20.40 -3.16 -17.86
N LEU A 93 20.85 -4.37 -17.55
CA LEU A 93 21.65 -5.14 -18.49
C LEU A 93 20.75 -5.21 -19.72
N LYS A 94 21.09 -4.44 -20.75
CA LYS A 94 20.51 -4.63 -22.08
C LYS A 94 20.94 -6.05 -22.44
N ASN A 95 20.10 -7.03 -22.15
CA ASN A 95 20.26 -8.34 -22.77
C ASN A 95 20.24 -8.06 -24.26
N PRO A 96 21.34 -8.29 -25.01
CA PRO A 96 21.15 -8.48 -26.42
C PRO A 96 20.31 -9.74 -26.49
N VAL A 97 19.03 -9.58 -26.84
CA VAL A 97 18.25 -10.65 -27.44
C VAL A 97 18.99 -10.96 -28.74
N SER A 98 20.07 -11.74 -28.63
CA SER A 98 20.67 -12.40 -29.77
C SER A 98 19.63 -13.43 -30.14
N GLN A 99 18.87 -13.09 -31.18
CA GLN A 99 18.05 -13.99 -31.94
C GLN A 99 18.92 -15.18 -32.38
N ARG A 100 19.03 -16.19 -31.52
CA ARG A 100 19.11 -17.56 -31.99
C ARG A 100 17.67 -18.03 -32.04
N GLU A 101 17.06 -17.83 -33.19
CA GLU A 101 15.98 -18.70 -33.64
C GLU A 101 16.58 -20.10 -33.79
N GLU A 102 16.63 -20.85 -32.70
CA GLU A 102 16.70 -22.30 -32.80
C GLU A 102 15.34 -22.72 -33.42
N PRO A 103 15.31 -23.34 -34.61
CA PRO A 103 14.04 -23.78 -35.16
C PRO A 103 13.49 -24.84 -34.20
N TYR A 104 12.37 -24.50 -33.54
CA TYR A 104 11.55 -25.47 -32.84
C TYR A 104 11.25 -26.61 -33.83
N GLN A 105 11.96 -27.72 -33.70
CA GLN A 105 11.51 -28.96 -34.27
C GLN A 105 10.21 -29.27 -33.53
N ARG A 106 9.07 -29.05 -34.20
CA ARG A 106 7.79 -29.57 -33.73
C ARG A 106 7.98 -31.07 -33.60
N GLU A 107 8.12 -31.55 -32.37
CA GLU A 107 7.91 -32.96 -32.11
C GLU A 107 6.48 -33.26 -32.56
N VAL A 108 6.37 -34.09 -33.59
CA VAL A 108 5.09 -34.60 -34.05
C VAL A 108 4.56 -35.46 -32.91
N VAL A 109 3.72 -34.87 -32.07
CA VAL A 109 2.95 -35.61 -31.06
C VAL A 109 2.09 -36.60 -31.84
N ARG A 110 2.51 -37.87 -31.85
CA ARG A 110 1.70 -38.95 -32.42
C ARG A 110 0.40 -38.99 -31.59
N PRO A 111 -0.78 -39.02 -32.20
CA PRO A 111 -2.01 -39.23 -31.46
C PRO A 111 -1.85 -40.51 -30.63
N ARG A 112 -2.05 -40.38 -29.32
CA ARG A 112 -2.11 -41.54 -28.42
C ARG A 112 -3.29 -42.39 -28.89
N GLU A 113 -3.02 -43.59 -29.38
CA GLU A 113 -4.07 -44.59 -29.61
C GLU A 113 -4.68 -44.91 -28.23
N GLU A 114 -5.88 -44.39 -27.97
CA GLU A 114 -6.65 -44.72 -26.77
C GLU A 114 -7.18 -46.14 -26.93
N PRO A 115 -6.79 -47.11 -26.08
CA PRO A 115 -7.25 -48.47 -26.24
C PRO A 115 -8.35 -48.77 -25.22
N TYR A 116 -9.50 -48.10 -25.24
CA TYR A 116 -10.67 -48.59 -24.50
C TYR A 116 -12.00 -48.27 -25.21
N PRO A 117 -12.92 -49.25 -25.34
CA PRO A 117 -14.25 -49.04 -25.91
C PRO A 117 -15.04 -48.02 -25.09
N ARG A 118 -15.66 -47.07 -25.79
CA ARG A 118 -16.64 -46.14 -25.22
C ARG A 118 -17.90 -46.94 -24.87
N ASP A 119 -18.01 -47.36 -23.62
CA ASP A 119 -19.29 -47.87 -23.11
C ASP A 119 -20.36 -46.76 -23.21
N GLU A 120 -21.54 -47.19 -23.61
CA GLU A 120 -22.63 -46.44 -24.25
C GLU A 120 -23.17 -45.25 -23.43
N PRO A 121 -23.77 -44.25 -24.11
CA PRO A 121 -24.36 -43.08 -23.45
C PRO A 121 -25.56 -43.49 -22.60
N TYR A 122 -25.53 -43.19 -21.30
CA TYR A 122 -26.72 -43.24 -20.44
C TYR A 122 -27.85 -42.42 -21.07
N SER A 123 -28.97 -43.09 -21.37
CA SER A 123 -30.17 -42.51 -21.95
C SER A 123 -30.71 -41.34 -21.12
N ARG A 124 -31.13 -40.31 -21.83
CA ARG A 124 -31.56 -38.98 -21.34
C ARG A 124 -32.91 -38.97 -20.59
N GLU A 125 -33.38 -40.11 -20.10
CA GLU A 125 -34.71 -40.27 -19.48
C GLU A 125 -34.68 -40.39 -17.94
N ASP A 126 -33.50 -40.59 -17.33
CA ASP A 126 -33.39 -40.69 -15.86
C ASP A 126 -33.39 -39.33 -15.13
N THR A 127 -33.22 -38.21 -15.85
CA THR A 127 -33.14 -36.88 -15.22
C THR A 127 -34.49 -36.31 -14.77
N TYR A 128 -35.62 -36.88 -15.20
CA TYR A 128 -36.96 -36.37 -14.84
C TYR A 128 -37.63 -37.11 -13.66
N ARG A 129 -37.06 -38.21 -13.15
CA ARG A 129 -37.59 -38.88 -11.95
C ARG A 129 -37.06 -38.31 -10.63
N ARG A 130 -36.05 -37.42 -10.69
CA ARG A 130 -35.44 -36.79 -9.51
C ARG A 130 -36.14 -35.51 -9.07
N SER A 131 -37.04 -34.95 -9.88
CA SER A 131 -37.80 -33.74 -9.54
C SER A 131 -39.08 -34.00 -8.74
N ASN A 132 -39.32 -35.23 -8.25
CA ASN A 132 -40.53 -35.53 -7.49
C ASN A 132 -40.32 -36.64 -6.44
N ARG A 133 -39.43 -36.40 -5.45
CA ARG A 133 -39.44 -37.13 -4.18
C ARG A 133 -38.80 -36.31 -3.05
N GLU A 134 -39.67 -35.55 -2.39
CA GLU A 134 -39.73 -35.21 -0.97
C GLU A 134 -38.43 -34.99 -0.17
N GLU A 135 -38.36 -33.78 0.40
CA GLU A 135 -37.52 -33.37 1.52
C GLU A 135 -37.62 -34.37 2.69
N ILE A 136 -36.51 -35.03 3.01
CA ILE A 136 -36.35 -35.76 4.27
C ILE A 136 -34.97 -35.43 4.83
N TYR A 137 -34.91 -34.39 5.68
CA TYR A 137 -33.79 -34.20 6.60
C TYR A 137 -33.84 -35.27 7.69
N PRO A 138 -32.79 -36.07 7.92
CA PRO A 138 -32.77 -36.98 9.04
C PRO A 138 -32.55 -36.19 10.34
N ASN A 139 -33.58 -36.29 11.19
CA ASN A 139 -33.64 -35.91 12.60
C ASN A 139 -32.36 -36.30 13.37
N ARG A 140 -31.55 -35.31 13.77
CA ARG A 140 -30.57 -35.45 14.87
C ARG A 140 -31.17 -34.71 16.06
N GLY A 141 -31.80 -35.48 16.94
CA GLY A 141 -32.31 -35.01 18.21
C GLY A 141 -31.21 -34.47 19.12
N ASP A 142 -31.60 -33.44 19.86
CA ASP A 142 -31.35 -33.24 21.28
C ASP A 142 -29.89 -33.06 21.72
N PHE A 143 -29.43 -31.81 21.69
CA PHE A 143 -28.49 -31.29 22.68
C PHE A 143 -28.74 -29.79 22.90
N TYR A 144 -29.86 -29.46 23.54
CA TYR A 144 -29.97 -28.19 24.28
C TYR A 144 -29.31 -28.43 25.64
N GLY A 145 -28.14 -27.83 25.85
CA GLY A 145 -27.52 -27.73 27.17
C GLY A 145 -28.22 -26.63 27.96
N ASP A 146 -28.74 -27.00 29.12
CA ASP A 146 -29.38 -26.14 30.10
C ASP A 146 -28.50 -24.92 30.47
N ILE A 147 -29.12 -23.74 30.45
CA ILE A 147 -28.63 -22.54 31.11
C ILE A 147 -29.26 -22.59 32.51
N GLU A 148 -28.48 -22.92 33.53
CA GLU A 148 -28.89 -22.70 34.92
C GLU A 148 -28.80 -21.19 35.23
N GLU A 149 -29.98 -20.59 35.46
CA GLU A 149 -30.15 -19.31 36.14
C GLU A 149 -30.02 -19.56 37.65
N ASP A 150 -28.94 -19.06 38.26
CA ASP A 150 -28.87 -18.86 39.72
C ASP A 150 -29.12 -17.39 40.05
N TYR A 151 -30.03 -17.19 41.02
CA TYR A 151 -30.57 -15.96 41.58
C TYR A 151 -29.58 -15.14 42.42
#